data_AF-A0A2H9SHI8-F1
#
_entry.id   AF-A0A2H9SHI8-F1
#
_cell.length_a   1.000
_cell.length_b   1.000
_cell.length_c   1.000
_cell.angle_alpha   90.00
_cell.angle_beta   90.00
_cell.angle_gamma   90.00
#
_symmetry.space_group_name_H-M   'P 1'
#
loop_
_entity.id
_entity.type
_entity.pdbx_description
1 polymer ?
#
loop_
_entity_poly.entity_id
_entity_poly.type
_entity_poly.pdbx_seq_one_letter_code
_entity_poly.pdbx_strand_id
1 'polypeptide(L)'
;MCQSYIHRLSWVWYLPGSIEWILHGHFYNLRTFRVSGMITGGLFTLLVTFLLCNNNVRTFTSLYKKLIFTAIGFSVVISLLYIGVNPFFLVTTRPEQTILLLLTLTLVLFAIPSGSIDTLVKKIIITLVYVICFSTILYMHPKGLFLTPVLLIVAYKLFSDFNCKPFLILMFVLLSILAIGNYYAWMSFYDCRNYPTVNNVFLSFNINIHNIIHNPQLFFSEIITSARDYKREIIQIGFQQNTDIGYLPYIEIKSKLKMINFLIRINYIALVICLLIASISLYVSDIRKNKLLTNRLVVLVLFFCAISNLLLCKSKNWYDAGYLWSLLVLAAVFLSSTQVTSLSKKVVSYLIGSYFLVVGSYSLHLLTSTYNPHFLGGYFGPGIPLIHYNYAKNERDLETLKRLCHIDTNHARGLIIDDATYFHFQKSKYPIAYTYLYYAFDQQQFRNFLLNKPKIDGLIVRKAIVSGVSPDLVEKYKKHAFYAGDFLCVPGSKIDLLFKDIF
;
A
#
# COMPACT_ATOMS: atom_id res chain seq x y z
N MET A 1 -9.36 21.76 -6.85
CA MET A 1 -9.33 21.00 -5.59
C MET A 1 -10.62 20.20 -5.49
N CYS A 2 -10.48 18.88 -5.44
CA CYS A 2 -11.56 18.02 -4.96
C CYS A 2 -11.94 18.46 -3.54
N GLN A 3 -13.14 18.10 -3.07
CA GLN A 3 -13.62 18.51 -1.73
C GLN A 3 -12.61 18.18 -0.61
N SER A 4 -11.73 17.19 -0.82
CA SER A 4 -10.62 16.80 0.05
C SER A 4 -9.72 17.91 0.59
N TYR A 5 -9.52 19.02 -0.13
CA TYR A 5 -8.61 20.09 0.29
C TYR A 5 -9.32 21.28 0.96
N ILE A 6 -10.63 21.24 1.12
CA ILE A 6 -11.40 22.40 1.63
C ILE A 6 -12.32 21.98 2.78
N HIS A 7 -12.80 20.74 2.78
CA HIS A 7 -13.75 20.25 3.78
C HIS A 7 -13.05 19.69 5.03
N ARG A 8 -13.77 19.75 6.16
CA ARG A 8 -13.35 19.08 7.39
C ARG A 8 -13.26 17.58 7.14
N LEU A 9 -12.25 16.94 7.73
CA LEU A 9 -12.11 15.49 7.70
C LEU A 9 -13.39 14.83 8.25
N SER A 10 -13.79 13.72 7.64
CA SER A 10 -14.93 12.94 8.11
C SER A 10 -14.66 12.45 9.54
N TRP A 11 -15.70 12.36 10.37
CA TRP A 11 -15.53 12.02 11.78
C TRP A 11 -14.92 10.61 11.98
N VAL A 12 -15.20 9.68 11.06
CA VAL A 12 -14.63 8.33 11.05
C VAL A 12 -13.11 8.31 10.84
N TRP A 13 -12.52 9.43 10.41
CA TRP A 13 -11.09 9.57 10.16
C TRP A 13 -10.32 10.20 11.31
N TYR A 14 -10.97 10.75 12.34
CA TYR A 14 -10.24 11.41 13.43
C TYR A 14 -9.35 10.46 14.21
N LEU A 15 -9.88 9.30 14.64
CA LEU A 15 -9.09 8.32 15.38
C LEU A 15 -7.90 7.78 14.55
N PRO A 16 -8.12 7.14 13.39
CA PRO A 16 -7.02 6.58 12.61
C PRO A 16 -6.09 7.67 12.05
N GLY A 17 -6.61 8.86 11.72
CA GLY A 17 -5.79 10.00 11.31
C GLY A 17 -4.94 10.58 12.44
N SER A 18 -5.41 10.55 13.69
CA SER A 18 -4.58 10.93 14.85
C SER A 18 -3.46 9.92 15.08
N ILE A 19 -3.73 8.63 14.88
CA ILE A 19 -2.71 7.58 14.97
C ILE A 19 -1.67 7.76 13.88
N GLU A 20 -2.09 7.98 12.62
CA GLU A 20 -1.19 8.26 11.51
C GLU A 20 -0.36 9.52 11.80
N TRP A 21 -0.98 10.60 12.28
CA TRP A 21 -0.27 11.83 12.60
C TRP A 21 0.78 11.65 13.72
N ILE A 22 0.47 10.86 14.75
CA ILE A 22 1.43 10.52 15.82
C ILE A 22 2.61 9.71 15.25
N LEU A 23 2.33 8.76 14.35
CA LEU A 23 3.35 7.85 13.82
C LEU A 23 4.21 8.50 12.72
N HIS A 24 3.61 9.33 11.86
CA HIS A 24 4.21 9.80 10.61
C HIS A 24 4.27 11.33 10.51
N GLY A 25 3.42 12.07 11.23
CA GLY A 25 3.34 13.54 11.16
C GLY A 25 4.58 14.28 11.66
N HIS A 26 5.50 13.58 12.32
CA HIS A 26 6.79 14.09 12.78
C HIS A 26 7.98 13.69 11.86
N PHE A 27 7.72 13.12 10.69
CA PHE A 27 8.79 12.74 9.78
C PHE A 27 9.27 13.94 8.95
N TYR A 28 10.35 14.59 9.38
CA TYR A 28 10.89 15.76 8.67
C TYR A 28 11.82 15.42 7.50
N ASN A 29 12.10 14.13 7.28
CA ASN A 29 12.99 13.70 6.21
C ASN A 29 12.58 12.35 5.63
N LEU A 30 13.00 12.13 4.38
CA LEU A 30 12.74 10.92 3.61
C LEU A 30 13.39 9.66 4.25
N ARG A 31 14.44 9.80 5.06
CA ARG A 31 15.12 8.68 5.73
C ARG A 31 14.17 8.01 6.72
N THR A 32 13.59 8.81 7.61
CA THR A 32 12.67 8.31 8.65
C THR A 32 11.46 7.66 8.02
N PHE A 33 10.90 8.27 6.97
CA PHE A 33 9.80 7.69 6.21
C PHE A 33 10.14 6.30 5.66
N ARG A 34 11.34 6.09 5.10
CA ARG A 34 11.76 4.76 4.60
C ARG A 34 12.06 3.75 5.70
N VAL A 35 12.68 4.19 6.79
CA VAL A 35 12.89 3.32 7.96
C VAL A 35 11.54 2.82 8.47
N SER A 36 10.50 3.67 8.46
CA SER A 36 9.13 3.23 8.76
C SER A 36 8.64 2.15 7.80
N GLY A 37 8.84 2.29 6.49
CA GLY A 37 8.48 1.26 5.51
C GLY A 37 9.20 -0.07 5.75
N MET A 38 10.51 -0.03 6.01
CA MET A 38 11.31 -1.22 6.36
C MET A 38 10.82 -1.88 7.65
N ILE A 39 10.50 -1.09 8.68
CA ILE A 39 9.95 -1.59 9.94
C ILE A 39 8.58 -2.23 9.69
N THR A 40 7.67 -1.57 8.96
CA THR A 40 6.34 -2.10 8.65
C THR A 40 6.42 -3.41 7.87
N GLY A 41 7.25 -3.47 6.81
CA GLY A 41 7.48 -4.68 6.02
C GLY A 41 8.14 -5.81 6.83
N GLY A 42 9.08 -5.47 7.71
CA GLY A 42 9.73 -6.40 8.63
C GLY A 42 8.74 -6.98 9.65
N LEU A 43 7.94 -6.13 10.31
CA LEU A 43 6.89 -6.54 11.24
C LEU A 43 5.83 -7.41 10.57
N PHE A 44 5.42 -7.05 9.34
CA PHE A 44 4.51 -7.88 8.56
C PHE A 44 5.09 -9.28 8.32
N THR A 45 6.34 -9.35 7.86
CA THR A 45 7.05 -10.64 7.63
C THR A 45 7.15 -11.47 8.91
N LEU A 46 7.45 -10.83 10.04
CA LEU A 46 7.52 -11.50 11.35
C LEU A 46 6.16 -12.02 11.80
N LEU A 47 5.08 -11.25 11.64
CA LEU A 47 3.73 -11.69 12.00
C LEU A 47 3.21 -12.81 11.09
N VAL A 48 3.49 -12.77 9.79
CA VAL A 48 3.19 -13.87 8.86
C VAL A 48 3.94 -15.14 9.28
N THR A 49 5.22 -15.00 9.62
CA THR A 49 6.02 -16.13 10.14
C THR A 49 5.46 -16.65 11.45
N PHE A 50 5.05 -15.76 12.37
CA PHE A 50 4.41 -16.14 13.62
C PHE A 50 3.12 -16.94 13.36
N LEU A 51 2.27 -16.52 12.42
CA LEU A 51 1.07 -17.27 12.04
C LEU A 51 1.40 -18.68 11.51
N LEU A 52 2.44 -18.80 10.68
CA LEU A 52 2.89 -20.10 10.16
C LEU A 52 3.37 -21.03 11.29
N CYS A 53 4.11 -20.46 12.25
CA CYS A 53 4.82 -21.22 13.27
C CYS A 53 3.96 -21.51 14.51
N ASN A 54 3.12 -20.58 14.97
CA ASN A 54 2.42 -20.66 16.27
C ASN A 54 1.60 -21.95 16.44
N ASN A 55 0.91 -22.41 15.39
CA ASN A 55 0.12 -23.64 15.46
C ASN A 55 0.97 -24.92 15.46
N ASN A 56 2.13 -24.88 14.79
CA ASN A 56 3.01 -26.05 14.63
C ASN A 56 4.02 -26.18 15.78
N VAL A 57 4.52 -25.05 16.30
CA VAL A 57 5.55 -24.97 17.35
C VAL A 57 5.07 -25.53 18.68
N ARG A 58 3.76 -25.48 18.97
CA ARG A 58 3.16 -26.07 20.17
C ARG A 58 3.35 -27.59 20.27
N THR A 59 3.57 -28.27 19.15
CA THR A 59 3.79 -29.73 19.13
C THR A 59 5.19 -30.14 19.54
N PHE A 60 6.17 -29.22 19.51
CA PHE A 60 7.55 -29.53 19.87
C PHE A 60 7.79 -29.26 21.36
N THR A 61 8.37 -30.22 22.06
CA THR A 61 8.81 -30.07 23.46
C THR A 61 10.16 -29.36 23.57
N SER A 62 11.10 -29.65 22.66
CA SER A 62 12.47 -29.09 22.65
C SER A 62 12.53 -27.67 22.07
N LEU A 63 13.14 -26.73 22.80
CA LEU A 63 13.37 -25.34 22.38
C LEU A 63 14.20 -25.26 21.07
N TYR A 64 15.21 -26.13 20.93
CA TYR A 64 16.05 -26.19 19.73
C TYR A 64 15.23 -26.50 18.46
N LYS A 65 14.31 -27.48 18.55
CA LYS A 65 13.41 -27.80 17.44
C LYS A 65 12.45 -26.64 17.11
N LYS A 66 11.97 -25.91 18.12
CA LYS A 66 11.13 -24.71 17.91
C LYS A 66 11.89 -23.61 17.16
N LEU A 67 13.15 -23.36 17.55
CA LEU A 67 14.00 -22.36 16.90
C LEU A 67 14.30 -22.73 15.44
N ILE A 68 14.70 -23.97 15.16
CA ILE A 68 14.94 -24.44 13.79
C ILE A 68 13.68 -24.32 12.94
N PHE A 69 12.55 -24.81 13.43
CA PHE A 69 11.29 -24.75 12.68
C PHE A 69 10.89 -23.29 12.39
N THR A 70 11.08 -22.40 13.37
CA THR A 70 10.81 -20.98 13.19
C THR A 70 11.75 -20.34 12.16
N ALA A 71 13.03 -20.68 12.18
CA ALA A 71 14.01 -20.19 11.20
C ALA A 71 13.70 -20.69 9.78
N ILE A 72 13.29 -21.95 9.63
CA ILE A 72 12.84 -22.50 8.34
C ILE A 72 11.56 -21.80 7.88
N GLY A 73 10.57 -21.66 8.75
CA GLY A 73 9.33 -20.95 8.45
C GLY A 73 9.58 -19.51 8.01
N PHE A 74 10.46 -18.80 8.71
CA PHE A 74 10.90 -17.46 8.36
C PHE A 74 11.55 -17.42 6.98
N SER A 75 12.46 -18.37 6.70
CA SER A 75 13.16 -18.45 5.41
C SER A 75 12.18 -18.69 4.25
N VAL A 76 11.18 -19.55 4.45
CA VAL A 76 10.12 -19.80 3.45
C VAL A 76 9.25 -18.56 3.23
N VAL A 77 8.82 -17.89 4.31
CA VAL A 77 8.00 -16.68 4.22
C VAL A 77 8.76 -15.56 3.51
N ILE A 78 10.03 -15.31 3.87
CA ILE A 78 10.88 -14.37 3.14
C ILE A 78 10.99 -14.76 1.69
N SER A 79 11.27 -16.02 1.39
CA SER A 79 11.46 -16.46 0.01
C SER A 79 10.19 -16.28 -0.84
N LEU A 80 9.00 -16.42 -0.26
CA LEU A 80 7.74 -16.11 -0.93
C LEU A 80 7.54 -14.60 -1.09
N LEU A 81 7.79 -13.82 -0.05
CA LEU A 81 7.59 -12.38 -0.05
C LEU A 81 8.65 -11.63 -0.87
N TYR A 82 9.84 -12.20 -1.09
CA TYR A 82 10.97 -11.52 -1.72
C TYR A 82 11.19 -11.95 -3.18
N ILE A 83 10.09 -12.33 -3.84
CA ILE A 83 10.05 -12.69 -5.26
C ILE A 83 9.89 -11.43 -6.14
N GLY A 84 10.61 -11.41 -7.26
CA GLY A 84 10.56 -10.35 -8.26
C GLY A 84 10.88 -8.98 -7.66
N VAL A 85 10.06 -7.99 -7.96
CA VAL A 85 10.20 -6.63 -7.43
C VAL A 85 9.43 -6.39 -6.12
N ASN A 86 8.78 -7.42 -5.56
CA ASN A 86 8.00 -7.28 -4.32
C ASN A 86 8.80 -6.78 -3.10
N PRO A 87 10.12 -7.04 -2.94
CA PRO A 87 10.90 -6.41 -1.88
C PRO A 87 10.82 -4.88 -1.90
N PHE A 88 10.82 -4.26 -3.09
CA PHE A 88 10.65 -2.81 -3.19
C PHE A 88 9.27 -2.38 -2.71
N PHE A 89 8.23 -3.16 -2.97
CA PHE A 89 6.89 -2.89 -2.44
C PHE A 89 6.94 -2.93 -0.91
N LEU A 90 7.46 -4.01 -0.32
CA LEU A 90 7.45 -4.18 1.14
C LEU A 90 8.21 -3.10 1.91
N VAL A 91 9.25 -2.50 1.33
CA VAL A 91 10.04 -1.44 1.98
C VAL A 91 9.61 -0.03 1.57
N THR A 92 8.73 0.11 0.57
CA THR A 92 8.14 1.41 0.23
C THR A 92 7.01 1.68 1.21
N THR A 93 7.06 2.83 1.88
CA THR A 93 6.01 3.25 2.81
C THR A 93 4.80 3.70 2.02
N ARG A 94 3.88 2.78 1.70
CA ARG A 94 2.56 3.07 1.16
C ARG A 94 1.47 2.63 2.16
N PRO A 95 0.22 3.06 1.95
CA PRO A 95 -0.90 2.60 2.77
C PRO A 95 -1.11 1.08 2.73
N GLU A 96 -0.81 0.43 1.60
CA GLU A 96 -1.03 -1.01 1.41
C GLU A 96 -0.22 -1.89 2.38
N GLN A 97 1.01 -1.51 2.73
CA GLN A 97 1.85 -2.25 3.68
C GLN A 97 1.29 -2.15 5.09
N THR A 98 0.78 -0.98 5.48
CA THR A 98 0.08 -0.80 6.76
C THR A 98 -1.20 -1.63 6.79
N ILE A 99 -1.96 -1.68 5.70
CA ILE A 99 -3.15 -2.54 5.58
C ILE A 99 -2.76 -4.02 5.76
N LEU A 100 -1.69 -4.49 5.10
CA LEU A 100 -1.20 -5.86 5.24
C LEU A 100 -0.78 -6.20 6.68
N LEU A 101 -0.05 -5.29 7.33
CA LEU A 101 0.37 -5.45 8.71
C LEU A 101 -0.83 -5.57 9.66
N LEU A 102 -1.77 -4.62 9.58
CA LEU A 102 -2.94 -4.58 10.45
C LEU A 102 -3.88 -5.76 10.17
N LEU A 103 -4.07 -6.13 8.90
CA LEU A 103 -4.82 -7.34 8.54
C LEU A 103 -4.17 -8.58 9.16
N THR A 104 -2.86 -8.72 9.06
CA THR A 104 -2.13 -9.85 9.67
C THR A 104 -2.33 -9.87 11.19
N LEU A 105 -2.30 -8.70 11.85
CA LEU A 105 -2.59 -8.59 13.27
C LEU A 105 -4.03 -9.03 13.61
N THR A 106 -5.04 -8.65 12.80
CA THR A 106 -6.41 -9.15 13.00
C THR A 106 -6.53 -10.66 12.81
N LEU A 107 -5.76 -11.25 11.89
CA LEU A 107 -5.70 -12.72 11.72
C LEU A 107 -4.99 -13.41 12.89
N VAL A 108 -3.99 -12.76 13.50
CA VAL A 108 -3.38 -13.22 14.75
C VAL A 108 -4.41 -13.23 15.88
N LEU A 109 -5.21 -12.17 16.02
CA LEU A 109 -6.31 -12.13 16.97
C LEU A 109 -7.32 -13.26 16.70
N PHE A 110 -7.70 -13.49 15.44
CA PHE A 110 -8.57 -14.59 15.07
C PHE A 110 -8.01 -15.97 15.44
N ALA A 111 -6.70 -16.14 15.41
CA ALA A 111 -6.03 -17.39 15.74
C ALA A 111 -5.96 -17.67 17.26
N ILE A 112 -6.36 -16.71 18.11
CA ILE A 112 -6.44 -16.92 19.55
C ILE A 112 -7.49 -18.03 19.84
N PRO A 113 -7.14 -19.07 20.62
CA PRO A 113 -8.09 -20.13 20.97
C PRO A 113 -9.27 -19.61 21.77
N SER A 114 -10.49 -20.05 21.41
CA SER A 114 -11.69 -19.76 22.19
C SER A 114 -11.54 -20.22 23.64
N GLY A 115 -11.99 -19.39 24.58
CA GLY A 115 -11.83 -19.63 26.03
C GLY A 115 -10.52 -19.15 26.64
N SER A 116 -9.50 -18.77 25.84
CA SER A 116 -8.26 -18.18 26.39
C SER A 116 -8.38 -16.70 26.80
N ILE A 117 -9.50 -16.07 26.45
CA ILE A 117 -9.85 -14.68 26.77
C ILE A 117 -10.77 -14.66 28.00
N ASP A 118 -10.19 -15.00 29.14
CA ASP A 118 -10.86 -15.16 30.43
C ASP A 118 -11.03 -13.84 31.19
N THR A 119 -10.07 -12.92 31.10
CA THR A 119 -10.10 -11.65 31.86
C THR A 119 -10.75 -10.49 31.12
N LEU A 120 -11.44 -9.61 31.86
CA LEU A 120 -12.00 -8.36 31.33
C LEU A 120 -10.93 -7.49 30.66
N VAL A 121 -9.73 -7.41 31.25
CA VAL A 121 -8.60 -6.65 30.71
C VAL A 121 -8.21 -7.15 29.32
N LYS A 122 -8.07 -8.48 29.12
CA LYS A 122 -7.79 -9.05 27.80
C LYS A 122 -8.89 -8.73 26.79
N LYS A 123 -10.17 -8.82 27.20
CA LYS A 123 -11.32 -8.47 26.33
C LYS A 123 -11.26 -7.01 25.89
N ILE A 124 -10.97 -6.09 26.81
CA ILE A 124 -10.84 -4.65 26.52
C ILE A 124 -9.67 -4.41 25.55
N ILE A 125 -8.49 -4.97 25.84
CA ILE A 125 -7.30 -4.81 24.99
C ILE A 125 -7.57 -5.35 23.58
N ILE A 126 -8.10 -6.56 23.45
CA ILE A 126 -8.40 -7.17 22.15
C ILE A 126 -9.43 -6.33 21.38
N THR A 127 -10.47 -5.85 22.05
CA THR A 127 -11.48 -4.97 21.43
C THR A 127 -10.83 -3.69 20.91
N LEU A 128 -10.02 -3.02 21.74
CA LEU A 128 -9.36 -1.77 21.39
C LEU A 128 -8.40 -1.96 20.22
N VAL A 129 -7.53 -2.97 20.28
CA VAL A 129 -6.59 -3.31 19.20
C VAL A 129 -7.36 -3.62 17.91
N TYR A 130 -8.42 -4.41 17.99
CA TYR A 130 -9.22 -4.78 16.82
C TYR A 130 -9.91 -3.58 16.18
N VAL A 131 -10.55 -2.70 16.97
CA VAL A 131 -11.22 -1.49 16.48
C VAL A 131 -10.22 -0.51 15.87
N ILE A 132 -9.05 -0.35 16.47
CA ILE A 132 -7.95 0.46 15.91
C ILE A 132 -7.50 -0.12 14.56
N CYS A 133 -7.27 -1.43 14.48
CA CYS A 133 -6.89 -2.07 13.21
C CYS A 133 -7.97 -1.88 12.14
N PHE A 134 -9.23 -2.14 12.48
CA PHE A 134 -10.37 -2.01 11.58
C PHE A 134 -10.50 -0.59 11.04
N SER A 135 -10.58 0.40 11.94
CA SER A 135 -10.71 1.82 11.55
C SER A 135 -9.52 2.30 10.72
N THR A 136 -8.29 1.89 11.08
CA THR A 136 -7.08 2.30 10.36
C THR A 136 -6.99 1.64 8.99
N ILE A 137 -7.36 0.37 8.83
CA ILE A 137 -7.41 -0.29 7.51
C ILE A 137 -8.35 0.46 6.54
N LEU A 138 -9.53 0.86 7.02
CA LEU A 138 -10.51 1.59 6.22
C LEU A 138 -10.06 3.02 5.89
N TYR A 139 -9.37 3.67 6.82
CA TYR A 139 -8.83 5.03 6.67
C TYR A 139 -7.62 5.11 5.73
N MET A 140 -6.75 4.10 5.73
CA MET A 140 -5.47 4.15 5.01
C MET A 140 -5.66 4.23 3.49
N HIS A 141 -6.60 3.47 2.93
CA HIS A 141 -6.86 3.44 1.49
C HIS A 141 -8.26 2.88 1.19
N PRO A 142 -8.95 3.29 0.10
CA PRO A 142 -10.23 2.70 -0.30
C PRO A 142 -10.21 1.19 -0.45
N LYS A 143 -9.05 0.60 -0.77
CA LYS A 143 -8.85 -0.85 -0.86
C LYS A 143 -9.15 -1.57 0.45
N GLY A 144 -9.00 -0.91 1.60
CA GLY A 144 -9.38 -1.46 2.89
C GLY A 144 -10.86 -1.86 2.96
N LEU A 145 -11.74 -1.17 2.21
CA LEU A 145 -13.17 -1.51 2.14
C LEU A 145 -13.41 -2.91 1.56
N PHE A 146 -12.58 -3.37 0.62
CA PHE A 146 -12.68 -4.73 0.08
C PHE A 146 -12.42 -5.79 1.15
N LEU A 147 -11.65 -5.48 2.19
CA LEU A 147 -11.34 -6.41 3.29
C LEU A 147 -12.42 -6.47 4.37
N THR A 148 -13.42 -5.58 4.33
CA THR A 148 -14.50 -5.52 5.33
C THR A 148 -15.16 -6.88 5.61
N PRO A 149 -15.48 -7.72 4.60
CA PRO A 149 -16.08 -9.04 4.86
C PRO A 149 -15.21 -9.94 5.73
N VAL A 150 -13.89 -10.00 5.47
CA VAL A 150 -12.95 -10.77 6.29
C VAL A 150 -12.91 -10.21 7.71
N LEU A 151 -12.82 -8.89 7.84
CA LEU A 151 -12.79 -8.23 9.13
C LEU A 151 -14.05 -8.55 9.93
N LEU A 152 -15.25 -8.44 9.35
CA LEU A 152 -16.49 -8.77 10.04
C LEU A 152 -16.55 -10.24 10.49
N ILE A 153 -16.02 -11.19 9.71
CA ILE A 153 -15.90 -12.60 10.14
C ILE A 153 -14.96 -12.73 11.34
N VAL A 154 -13.85 -11.97 11.34
CA VAL A 154 -12.93 -11.93 12.48
C VAL A 154 -13.61 -11.35 13.73
N ALA A 155 -14.33 -10.23 13.59
CA ALA A 155 -15.12 -9.63 14.66
C ALA A 155 -16.16 -10.60 15.23
N TYR A 156 -16.88 -11.32 14.35
CA TYR A 156 -17.87 -12.30 14.77
C TYR A 156 -17.26 -13.32 15.73
N LYS A 157 -16.16 -13.97 15.32
CA LYS A 157 -15.47 -14.95 16.16
C LYS A 157 -15.00 -14.34 17.48
N LEU A 158 -14.29 -13.20 17.41
CA LEU A 158 -13.67 -12.59 18.59
C LEU A 158 -14.71 -12.20 19.64
N PHE A 159 -15.81 -11.58 19.21
CA PHE A 159 -16.82 -11.06 20.13
C PHE A 159 -17.88 -12.11 20.51
N SER A 160 -18.08 -13.16 19.70
CA SER A 160 -18.89 -14.31 20.13
C SER A 160 -18.27 -15.01 21.34
N ASP A 161 -16.93 -15.09 21.38
CA ASP A 161 -16.19 -15.72 22.48
C ASP A 161 -16.32 -14.96 23.81
N PHE A 162 -16.83 -13.73 23.80
CA PHE A 162 -17.06 -12.97 25.03
C PHE A 162 -18.35 -13.37 25.76
N ASN A 163 -19.20 -14.20 25.11
CA ASN A 163 -20.50 -14.67 25.62
C ASN A 163 -21.49 -13.54 25.98
N CYS A 164 -21.39 -12.37 25.34
CA CYS A 164 -22.29 -11.24 25.54
C CYS A 164 -22.94 -10.82 24.22
N LYS A 165 -24.15 -11.32 23.95
CA LYS A 165 -24.89 -11.03 22.70
C LYS A 165 -25.13 -9.52 22.47
N PRO A 166 -25.53 -8.72 23.48
CA PRO A 166 -25.69 -7.27 23.28
C PRO A 166 -24.39 -6.58 22.85
N PHE A 167 -23.26 -6.97 23.44
CA PHE A 167 -21.95 -6.43 23.06
C PHE A 167 -21.56 -6.82 21.64
N LEU A 168 -21.79 -8.08 21.24
CA LEU A 168 -21.58 -8.52 19.85
C LEU A 168 -22.39 -7.67 18.87
N ILE A 169 -23.69 -7.48 19.12
CA ILE A 169 -24.57 -6.66 18.27
C ILE A 169 -24.07 -5.22 18.20
N LEU A 170 -23.76 -4.61 19.35
CA LEU A 170 -23.22 -3.25 19.44
C LEU A 170 -21.94 -3.10 18.62
N MET A 171 -21.01 -4.05 18.73
CA MET A 171 -19.78 -4.03 17.95
C MET A 171 -20.05 -4.15 16.45
N PHE A 172 -20.98 -5.00 16.02
CA PHE A 172 -21.35 -5.11 14.60
C PHE A 172 -21.96 -3.82 14.05
N VAL A 173 -22.84 -3.17 14.82
CA VAL A 173 -23.41 -1.87 14.46
C VAL A 173 -22.31 -0.83 14.32
N LEU A 174 -21.41 -0.73 15.31
CA LEU A 174 -20.28 0.20 15.29
C LEU A 174 -19.37 -0.02 14.06
N LEU A 175 -18.94 -1.25 13.81
CA LEU A 175 -18.07 -1.59 12.68
C LEU A 175 -18.75 -1.31 11.32
N SER A 176 -20.06 -1.55 11.22
CA SER A 176 -20.84 -1.23 10.03
C SER A 176 -20.93 0.28 9.79
N ILE A 177 -21.17 1.06 10.84
CA ILE A 177 -21.15 2.53 10.76
C ILE A 177 -19.77 3.03 10.33
N LEU A 178 -18.68 2.45 10.86
CA LEU A 178 -17.32 2.81 10.45
C LEU A 178 -17.05 2.47 8.97
N ALA A 179 -17.49 1.31 8.49
CA ALA A 179 -17.34 0.91 7.08
C ALA A 179 -18.12 1.82 6.12
N ILE A 180 -19.41 2.03 6.41
CA ILE A 180 -20.28 2.91 5.61
C ILE A 180 -19.78 4.35 5.65
N GLY A 181 -19.40 4.85 6.84
CA GLY A 181 -18.85 6.18 7.00
C GLY A 181 -17.55 6.39 6.23
N ASN A 182 -16.66 5.39 6.20
CA ASN A 182 -15.43 5.46 5.40
C ASN A 182 -15.72 5.42 3.89
N TYR A 183 -16.69 4.62 3.45
CA TYR A 183 -17.12 4.63 2.04
C TYR A 183 -17.57 6.03 1.60
N TYR A 184 -18.45 6.67 2.37
CA TYR A 184 -18.90 8.04 2.06
C TYR A 184 -17.78 9.07 2.20
N ALA A 185 -16.89 8.92 3.18
CA ALA A 185 -15.73 9.78 3.35
C ALA A 185 -14.81 9.73 2.12
N TRP A 186 -14.50 8.53 1.61
CA TRP A 186 -13.71 8.37 0.39
C TRP A 186 -14.42 8.91 -0.85
N MET A 187 -15.73 8.65 -1.00
CA MET A 187 -16.52 9.21 -2.10
C MET A 187 -16.49 10.74 -2.11
N SER A 188 -16.64 11.38 -0.94
CA SER A 188 -16.53 12.84 -0.83
C SER A 188 -15.10 13.32 -1.06
N PHE A 189 -14.09 12.59 -0.57
CA PHE A 189 -12.68 12.94 -0.76
C PHE A 189 -12.27 12.97 -2.24
N TYR A 190 -12.75 12.01 -3.03
CA TYR A 190 -12.52 11.95 -4.48
C TYR A 190 -13.55 12.72 -5.31
N ASP A 191 -14.51 13.39 -4.69
CA ASP A 191 -15.48 14.21 -5.42
C ASP A 191 -14.82 15.48 -5.94
N CYS A 192 -14.61 15.50 -7.25
CA CYS A 192 -14.03 16.62 -7.98
C CYS A 192 -15.02 17.16 -9.01
N ARG A 193 -16.34 17.15 -8.74
CA ARG A 193 -17.37 17.63 -9.69
C ARG A 193 -17.12 19.01 -10.31
N ASN A 194 -16.46 19.91 -9.56
CA ASN A 194 -16.05 21.23 -10.05
C ASN A 194 -14.90 21.21 -11.09
N TYR A 195 -14.27 20.05 -11.30
CA TYR A 195 -13.13 19.80 -12.21
C TYR A 195 -13.36 18.49 -12.97
N PRO A 196 -14.22 18.49 -14.00
CA PRO A 196 -14.71 17.28 -14.66
C PRO A 196 -13.58 16.36 -15.17
N THR A 197 -12.50 16.92 -15.70
CA THR A 197 -11.36 16.13 -16.20
C THR A 197 -10.66 15.37 -15.07
N VAL A 198 -10.37 16.05 -13.96
CA VAL A 198 -9.76 15.41 -12.77
C VAL A 198 -10.69 14.37 -12.18
N ASN A 199 -12.00 14.68 -12.11
CA ASN A 199 -13.02 13.74 -11.67
C ASN A 199 -13.04 12.48 -12.55
N ASN A 200 -13.01 12.64 -13.87
CA ASN A 200 -12.98 11.54 -14.82
C ASN A 200 -11.72 10.68 -14.67
N VAL A 201 -10.56 11.28 -14.38
CA VAL A 201 -9.32 10.56 -14.08
C VAL A 201 -9.47 9.72 -12.81
N PHE A 202 -9.98 10.30 -11.72
CA PHE A 202 -10.20 9.52 -10.49
C PHE A 202 -11.22 8.39 -10.68
N LEU A 203 -12.31 8.66 -11.41
CA LEU A 203 -13.29 7.65 -11.79
C LEU A 203 -12.72 6.59 -12.75
N SER A 204 -11.66 6.90 -13.50
CA SER A 204 -11.03 5.92 -14.41
C SER A 204 -10.21 4.85 -13.67
N PHE A 205 -9.83 5.08 -12.41
CA PHE A 205 -9.04 4.10 -11.65
C PHE A 205 -9.86 2.95 -11.09
N ASN A 206 -11.18 3.10 -10.96
CA ASN A 206 -12.06 2.10 -10.35
C ASN A 206 -13.35 1.90 -11.16
N ILE A 207 -13.91 0.70 -11.09
CA ILE A 207 -15.26 0.42 -11.60
C ILE A 207 -16.28 1.02 -10.63
N ASN A 208 -17.26 1.76 -11.14
CA ASN A 208 -18.31 2.32 -10.31
C ASN A 208 -19.29 1.23 -9.89
N ILE A 209 -19.27 0.85 -8.61
CA ILE A 209 -20.14 -0.19 -8.05
C ILE A 209 -21.62 0.17 -8.19
N HIS A 210 -21.97 1.46 -8.22
CA HIS A 210 -23.35 1.91 -8.42
C HIS A 210 -23.94 1.45 -9.76
N ASN A 211 -23.08 1.23 -10.76
CA ASN A 211 -23.51 0.74 -12.06
C ASN A 211 -24.07 -0.69 -11.98
N ILE A 212 -23.83 -1.46 -10.91
CA ILE A 212 -24.47 -2.78 -10.75
C ILE A 212 -26.00 -2.69 -10.73
N ILE A 213 -26.54 -1.58 -10.20
CA ILE A 213 -27.98 -1.32 -10.12
C ILE A 213 -28.44 -0.50 -11.33
N HIS A 214 -27.72 0.57 -11.67
CA HIS A 214 -28.18 1.55 -12.65
C HIS A 214 -27.83 1.22 -14.10
N ASN A 215 -26.71 0.52 -14.34
CA ASN A 215 -26.27 0.13 -15.68
C ASN A 215 -25.46 -1.17 -15.61
N PRO A 216 -26.12 -2.32 -15.34
CA PRO A 216 -25.44 -3.58 -15.09
C PRO A 216 -24.60 -4.04 -16.29
N GLN A 217 -25.06 -3.77 -17.52
CA GLN A 217 -24.31 -4.10 -18.73
C GLN A 217 -22.96 -3.38 -18.77
N LEU A 218 -22.93 -2.08 -18.48
CA LEU A 218 -21.69 -1.32 -18.38
C LEU A 218 -20.79 -1.90 -17.29
N PHE A 219 -21.34 -2.13 -16.08
CA PHE A 219 -20.57 -2.70 -14.95
C PHE A 219 -19.88 -4.02 -15.32
N PHE A 220 -20.61 -4.98 -15.90
CA PHE A 220 -20.04 -6.26 -16.31
C PHE A 220 -19.04 -6.12 -17.47
N SER A 221 -19.28 -5.21 -18.42
CA SER A 221 -18.33 -4.94 -19.51
C SER A 221 -17.00 -4.37 -18.99
N GLU A 222 -17.05 -3.49 -17.97
CA GLU A 222 -15.87 -2.95 -17.31
C GLU A 222 -15.13 -4.02 -16.51
N ILE A 223 -15.84 -4.92 -15.83
CA ILE A 223 -15.24 -6.07 -15.14
C ILE A 223 -14.50 -6.98 -16.12
N ILE A 224 -15.13 -7.32 -17.25
CA ILE A 224 -14.50 -8.17 -18.27
C ILE A 224 -13.25 -7.49 -18.83
N THR A 225 -13.31 -6.18 -19.06
CA THR A 225 -12.16 -5.40 -19.55
C THR A 225 -11.02 -5.40 -18.52
N SER A 226 -11.32 -5.10 -17.26
CA SER A 226 -10.36 -5.15 -16.15
C SER A 226 -9.76 -6.55 -15.94
N ALA A 227 -10.58 -7.61 -16.09
CA ALA A 227 -10.13 -8.99 -16.02
C ALA A 227 -9.19 -9.37 -17.18
N ARG A 228 -9.40 -8.84 -18.39
CA ARG A 228 -8.48 -9.05 -19.52
C ARG A 228 -7.12 -8.39 -19.28
N ASP A 229 -7.11 -7.26 -18.58
CA ASP A 229 -5.88 -6.54 -18.20
C ASP A 229 -5.11 -7.20 -17.05
N TYR A 230 -5.62 -8.30 -16.47
CA TYR A 230 -4.91 -9.09 -15.46
C TYR A 230 -3.52 -9.56 -15.91
N LYS A 231 -3.29 -9.73 -17.22
CA LYS A 231 -1.95 -10.02 -17.75
C LYS A 231 -0.92 -8.96 -17.33
N ARG A 232 -1.32 -7.68 -17.26
CA ARG A 232 -0.45 -6.57 -16.82
C ARG A 232 -0.04 -6.74 -15.36
N GLU A 233 -0.97 -7.11 -14.49
CA GLU A 233 -0.73 -7.40 -13.06
C GLU A 233 0.32 -8.49 -12.87
N ILE A 234 0.18 -9.62 -13.59
CA ILE A 234 1.13 -10.74 -13.54
C ILE A 234 2.52 -10.34 -14.06
N ILE A 235 2.60 -9.42 -15.03
CA ILE A 235 3.88 -8.92 -15.53
C ILE A 235 4.54 -7.99 -14.49
N GLN A 236 3.74 -7.36 -13.63
CA GLN A 236 4.15 -6.34 -12.67
C GLN A 236 4.77 -6.84 -11.37
N ILE A 237 4.53 -8.09 -11.00
CA ILE A 237 5.28 -8.72 -9.91
C ILE A 237 6.74 -9.04 -10.28
N GLY A 238 7.02 -9.23 -11.57
CA GLY A 238 8.34 -9.60 -12.07
C GLY A 238 9.26 -8.39 -12.31
N PHE A 239 10.46 -8.67 -12.80
CA PHE A 239 11.41 -7.68 -13.29
C PHE A 239 10.89 -7.02 -14.56
N GLN A 240 10.90 -5.69 -14.59
CA GLN A 240 10.39 -4.90 -15.71
C GLN A 240 11.45 -3.98 -16.28
N GLN A 241 11.45 -3.82 -17.59
CA GLN A 241 12.33 -2.87 -18.27
C GLN A 241 12.00 -1.43 -17.87
N ASN A 242 10.70 -1.13 -17.82
CA ASN A 242 10.15 0.13 -17.32
C ASN A 242 9.01 -0.20 -16.37
N THR A 243 9.03 0.38 -15.17
CA THR A 243 7.85 0.38 -14.28
C THR A 243 6.98 1.59 -14.55
N ASP A 244 5.72 1.53 -14.13
CA ASP A 244 4.80 2.67 -14.18
C ASP A 244 5.46 3.91 -13.56
N ILE A 245 5.40 5.06 -14.27
CA ILE A 245 5.90 6.37 -13.80
C ILE A 245 7.41 6.34 -13.45
N GLY A 246 8.15 5.31 -13.90
CA GLY A 246 9.56 5.14 -13.57
C GLY A 246 9.79 5.10 -12.06
N TYR A 247 9.01 4.33 -11.30
CA TYR A 247 9.26 4.09 -9.86
C TYR A 247 10.56 3.31 -9.60
N LEU A 248 10.97 2.45 -10.53
CA LEU A 248 12.22 1.70 -10.51
C LEU A 248 13.07 2.08 -11.73
N PRO A 249 14.41 2.01 -11.62
CA PRO A 249 15.28 2.37 -12.73
C PRO A 249 15.05 1.45 -13.93
N TYR A 250 15.32 2.01 -15.11
CA TYR A 250 15.36 1.24 -16.34
C TYR A 250 16.39 0.13 -16.21
N ILE A 251 15.99 -1.09 -16.57
CA ILE A 251 16.87 -2.25 -16.60
C ILE A 251 16.73 -3.00 -17.91
N GLU A 252 17.81 -3.60 -18.39
CA GLU A 252 17.77 -4.46 -19.56
C GLU A 252 17.32 -5.88 -19.16
N ILE A 253 16.25 -6.39 -19.78
CA ILE A 253 15.71 -7.72 -19.47
C ILE A 253 16.51 -8.82 -20.20
N LYS A 254 17.61 -9.24 -19.59
CA LYS A 254 18.49 -10.33 -20.05
C LYS A 254 17.85 -11.72 -19.84
N SER A 255 18.45 -12.76 -20.44
CA SER A 255 17.94 -14.15 -20.41
C SER A 255 17.64 -14.67 -18.99
N LYS A 256 18.53 -14.41 -18.01
CA LYS A 256 18.32 -14.79 -16.60
C LYS A 256 17.06 -14.16 -15.99
N LEU A 257 16.80 -12.88 -16.30
CA LEU A 257 15.61 -12.16 -15.84
C LEU A 257 14.34 -12.68 -16.53
N LYS A 258 14.41 -13.06 -17.82
CA LYS A 258 13.29 -13.71 -18.52
C LYS A 258 12.93 -15.05 -17.88
N MET A 259 13.93 -15.87 -17.56
CA MET A 259 13.73 -17.17 -16.92
C MET A 259 13.10 -17.03 -15.53
N ILE A 260 13.64 -16.15 -14.67
CA ILE A 260 13.05 -15.96 -13.33
C ILE A 260 11.64 -15.38 -13.44
N ASN A 261 11.40 -14.42 -14.33
CA ASN A 261 10.05 -13.88 -14.56
C ASN A 261 9.06 -14.97 -14.98
N PHE A 262 9.48 -15.92 -15.83
CA PHE A 262 8.62 -17.05 -16.19
C PHE A 262 8.24 -17.89 -14.96
N LEU A 263 9.20 -18.22 -14.09
CA LEU A 263 8.94 -18.93 -12.84
C LEU A 263 8.02 -18.15 -11.90
N ILE A 264 8.22 -16.85 -11.77
CA ILE A 264 7.38 -15.97 -10.95
C ILE A 264 5.93 -16.01 -11.43
N ARG A 265 5.71 -15.91 -12.75
CA ARG A 265 4.36 -15.94 -13.34
C ARG A 265 3.67 -17.28 -13.13
N ILE A 266 4.40 -18.39 -13.30
CA ILE A 266 3.87 -19.73 -13.03
C ILE A 266 3.52 -19.86 -11.54
N ASN A 267 4.41 -19.44 -10.64
CA ASN A 267 4.16 -19.50 -9.20
C ASN A 267 2.95 -18.65 -8.81
N TYR A 268 2.76 -17.49 -9.44
CA TYR A 268 1.57 -16.65 -9.26
C TYR A 268 0.29 -17.39 -9.64
N ILE A 269 0.23 -17.91 -10.88
CA ILE A 269 -0.94 -18.62 -11.39
C ILE A 269 -1.22 -19.87 -10.54
N ALA A 270 -0.18 -20.65 -10.23
CA ALA A 270 -0.28 -21.84 -9.40
C ALA A 270 -0.81 -21.49 -8.01
N LEU A 271 -0.28 -20.43 -7.37
CA LEU A 271 -0.74 -20.00 -6.05
C LEU A 271 -2.22 -19.61 -6.07
N VAL A 272 -2.67 -18.84 -7.05
CA VAL A 272 -4.08 -18.45 -7.20
C VAL A 272 -4.98 -19.68 -7.37
N ILE A 273 -4.65 -20.57 -8.30
CA ILE A 273 -5.43 -21.78 -8.58
C ILE A 273 -5.46 -22.71 -7.36
N CYS A 274 -4.30 -22.99 -6.77
CA CYS A 274 -4.19 -23.86 -5.60
C CYS A 274 -4.95 -23.28 -4.40
N LEU A 275 -4.85 -21.97 -4.15
CA LEU A 275 -5.60 -21.33 -3.07
C LEU A 275 -7.11 -21.42 -3.27
N LEU A 276 -7.59 -21.16 -4.49
CA LEU A 276 -9.02 -21.25 -4.80
C LEU A 276 -9.54 -22.68 -4.60
N ILE A 277 -8.88 -23.66 -5.21
CA ILE A 277 -9.28 -25.08 -5.10
C ILE A 277 -9.19 -25.53 -3.64
N ALA A 278 -8.09 -25.23 -2.94
CA ALA A 278 -7.89 -25.64 -1.56
C ALA A 278 -8.90 -24.98 -0.61
N SER A 279 -9.13 -23.67 -0.73
CA SER A 279 -10.07 -22.95 0.14
C SER A 279 -11.51 -23.43 -0.03
N ILE A 280 -11.98 -23.62 -1.27
CA ILE A 280 -13.32 -24.16 -1.55
C ILE A 280 -13.43 -25.60 -1.06
N SER A 281 -12.54 -26.49 -1.50
CA SER A 281 -12.63 -27.94 -1.17
C SER A 281 -12.58 -28.18 0.34
N LEU A 282 -11.68 -27.49 1.03
CA LEU A 282 -11.55 -27.58 2.48
C LEU A 282 -12.72 -26.95 3.23
N TYR A 283 -13.29 -25.85 2.74
CA TYR A 283 -14.45 -25.25 3.38
C TYR A 283 -15.73 -26.08 3.18
N VAL A 284 -15.93 -26.67 1.99
CA VAL A 284 -17.00 -27.65 1.75
C VAL A 284 -16.88 -28.83 2.72
N SER A 285 -15.66 -29.32 2.98
CA SER A 285 -15.44 -30.35 3.99
C SER A 285 -15.80 -29.90 5.41
N ASP A 286 -15.67 -28.62 5.74
CA ASP A 286 -16.07 -28.10 7.05
C ASP A 286 -17.58 -27.96 7.18
N ILE A 287 -18.26 -27.48 6.13
CA ILE A 287 -19.73 -27.43 6.06
C ILE A 287 -20.31 -28.82 6.28
N ARG A 288 -19.77 -29.85 5.61
CA ARG A 288 -20.18 -31.25 5.81
C ARG A 288 -19.96 -31.76 7.24
N LYS A 289 -19.10 -31.10 8.02
CA LYS A 289 -18.82 -31.40 9.43
C LYS A 289 -19.53 -30.42 10.38
N ASN A 290 -20.48 -29.63 9.90
CA ASN A 290 -21.20 -28.59 10.63
C ASN A 290 -20.29 -27.53 11.28
N LYS A 291 -19.13 -27.25 10.67
CA LYS A 291 -18.19 -26.21 11.12
C LYS A 291 -18.27 -25.02 10.17
N LEU A 292 -19.14 -24.06 10.48
CA LEU A 292 -19.34 -22.89 9.61
C LEU A 292 -18.25 -21.83 9.75
N LEU A 293 -17.75 -21.60 10.97
CA LEU A 293 -16.74 -20.56 11.24
C LEU A 293 -15.36 -21.17 11.43
N THR A 294 -14.59 -21.28 10.35
CA THR A 294 -13.24 -21.86 10.37
C THR A 294 -12.21 -20.94 9.72
N ASN A 295 -10.92 -21.22 9.95
CA ASN A 295 -9.84 -20.53 9.25
C ASN A 295 -9.98 -20.64 7.73
N ARG A 296 -10.59 -21.72 7.20
CA ARG A 296 -10.81 -21.92 5.77
C ARG A 296 -11.85 -20.96 5.20
N LEU A 297 -12.90 -20.63 5.96
CA LEU A 297 -13.84 -19.57 5.57
C LEU A 297 -13.11 -18.22 5.46
N VAL A 298 -12.29 -17.88 6.45
CA VAL A 298 -11.51 -16.64 6.43
C VAL A 298 -10.60 -16.56 5.20
N VAL A 299 -9.89 -17.64 4.87
CA VAL A 299 -9.05 -17.72 3.66
C VAL A 299 -9.89 -17.57 2.39
N LEU A 300 -11.03 -18.25 2.30
CA LEU A 300 -11.91 -18.19 1.14
C LEU A 300 -12.43 -16.76 0.93
N VAL A 301 -12.90 -16.11 1.99
CA VAL A 301 -13.39 -14.73 1.92
C VAL A 301 -12.25 -13.76 1.62
N LEU A 302 -11.06 -13.95 2.20
CA LEU A 302 -9.87 -13.15 1.87
C LEU A 302 -9.48 -13.29 0.40
N PHE A 303 -9.56 -14.49 -0.16
CA PHE A 303 -9.34 -14.73 -1.58
C PHE A 303 -10.38 -13.97 -2.43
N PHE A 304 -11.67 -14.04 -2.08
CA PHE A 304 -12.69 -13.27 -2.79
C PHE A 304 -12.48 -11.75 -2.67
N CYS A 305 -12.06 -11.24 -1.52
CA CYS A 305 -11.69 -9.84 -1.34
C CYS A 305 -10.52 -9.44 -2.26
N ALA A 306 -9.49 -10.28 -2.35
CA ALA A 306 -8.35 -10.08 -3.23
C ALA A 306 -8.74 -10.08 -4.72
N ILE A 307 -9.60 -11.01 -5.14
CA ILE A 307 -10.14 -11.05 -6.51
C ILE A 307 -11.06 -9.85 -6.78
N SER A 308 -11.87 -9.43 -5.81
CA SER A 308 -12.75 -8.27 -5.97
C SER A 308 -11.93 -6.99 -6.15
N ASN A 309 -10.87 -6.80 -5.36
CA ASN A 309 -9.92 -5.71 -5.55
C ASN A 309 -9.26 -5.78 -6.94
N LEU A 310 -8.83 -6.97 -7.37
CA LEU A 310 -8.26 -7.17 -8.70
C LEU A 310 -9.27 -6.83 -9.82
N LEU A 311 -10.55 -7.18 -9.68
CA LEU A 311 -11.52 -6.93 -10.75
C LEU A 311 -12.00 -5.47 -10.76
N LEU A 312 -12.20 -4.87 -9.60
CA LEU A 312 -12.82 -3.55 -9.45
C LEU A 312 -11.83 -2.39 -9.56
N CYS A 313 -10.54 -2.60 -9.25
CA CYS A 313 -9.51 -1.59 -9.52
C CYS A 313 -9.00 -1.75 -10.95
N LYS A 314 -9.24 -0.76 -11.82
CA LYS A 314 -8.78 -0.76 -13.21
C LYS A 314 -7.28 -0.52 -13.30
N SER A 315 -6.73 0.27 -12.39
CA SER A 315 -5.29 0.50 -12.31
C SER A 315 -4.55 -0.78 -11.92
N LYS A 316 -3.56 -1.15 -12.73
CA LYS A 316 -2.60 -2.23 -12.46
C LYS A 316 -1.23 -1.59 -12.37
N ASN A 317 -0.77 -1.25 -11.18
CA ASN A 317 0.60 -0.77 -10.97
C ASN A 317 1.45 -1.85 -10.28
N TRP A 318 2.78 -1.75 -10.42
CA TRP A 318 3.70 -2.72 -9.81
C TRP A 318 3.49 -2.94 -8.30
N TYR A 319 3.11 -1.89 -7.56
CA TYR A 319 2.81 -1.97 -6.14
C TYR A 319 1.43 -2.59 -5.85
N ASP A 320 0.49 -2.53 -6.79
CA ASP A 320 -0.80 -3.23 -6.70
C ASP A 320 -0.57 -4.75 -6.78
N ALA A 321 0.29 -5.16 -7.72
CA ALA A 321 0.72 -6.55 -7.87
C ALA A 321 1.46 -7.05 -6.62
N GLY A 322 2.31 -6.21 -6.01
CA GLY A 322 3.00 -6.53 -4.76
C GLY A 322 2.05 -6.69 -3.57
N TYR A 323 1.05 -5.81 -3.46
CA TYR A 323 -0.02 -5.92 -2.46
C TYR A 323 -0.82 -7.21 -2.62
N LEU A 324 -1.28 -7.51 -3.84
CA LEU A 324 -2.07 -8.69 -4.14
C LEU A 324 -1.27 -9.98 -3.90
N TRP A 325 0.00 -10.02 -4.32
CA TRP A 325 0.89 -11.14 -4.01
C TRP A 325 1.06 -11.37 -2.52
N SER A 326 1.29 -10.29 -1.76
CA SER A 326 1.45 -10.37 -0.32
C SER A 326 0.17 -10.85 0.39
N LEU A 327 -1.01 -10.46 -0.11
CA LEU A 327 -2.30 -11.01 0.34
C LEU A 327 -2.43 -12.51 0.06
N LEU A 328 -2.04 -12.96 -1.14
CA LEU A 328 -2.09 -14.39 -1.50
C LEU A 328 -1.12 -15.22 -0.64
N VAL A 329 0.09 -14.70 -0.38
CA VAL A 329 1.05 -15.34 0.54
C VAL A 329 0.49 -15.41 1.95
N LEU A 330 -0.11 -14.32 2.46
CA LEU A 330 -0.77 -14.31 3.76
C LEU A 330 -1.89 -15.36 3.84
N ALA A 331 -2.74 -15.43 2.81
CA ALA A 331 -3.82 -16.42 2.71
C ALA A 331 -3.28 -17.86 2.71
N ALA A 332 -2.20 -18.13 1.96
CA ALA A 332 -1.56 -19.44 1.88
C ALA A 332 -0.92 -19.86 3.20
N VAL A 333 -0.22 -18.94 3.86
CA VAL A 333 0.36 -19.18 5.19
C VAL A 333 -0.74 -19.46 6.21
N PHE A 334 -1.79 -18.64 6.21
CA PHE A 334 -2.89 -18.81 7.14
C PHE A 334 -3.64 -20.14 6.94
N LEU A 335 -3.85 -20.55 5.68
CA LEU A 335 -4.41 -21.85 5.35
C LEU A 335 -3.51 -23.01 5.82
N SER A 336 -2.21 -22.91 5.53
CA SER A 336 -1.20 -23.94 5.81
C SER A 336 -0.97 -24.15 7.31
N SER A 337 -1.19 -23.11 8.12
CA SER A 337 -1.08 -23.16 9.59
C SER A 337 -2.03 -24.17 10.25
N THR A 338 -2.98 -24.75 9.52
CA THR A 338 -4.05 -25.57 10.10
C THR A 338 -3.91 -27.08 9.90
N GLN A 339 -2.96 -27.60 9.09
CA GLN A 339 -3.22 -28.90 8.44
C GLN A 339 -2.09 -29.89 8.07
N VAL A 340 -0.87 -29.79 8.59
CA VAL A 340 0.19 -30.75 8.18
C VAL A 340 0.43 -31.84 9.23
N THR A 341 -0.43 -32.87 9.26
CA THR A 341 -0.26 -34.02 10.17
C THR A 341 0.36 -35.26 9.51
N SER A 342 0.10 -35.55 8.23
CA SER A 342 0.61 -36.77 7.58
C SER A 342 2.05 -36.65 7.05
N LEU A 343 2.80 -37.76 7.07
CA LEU A 343 4.21 -37.81 6.65
C LEU A 343 4.41 -37.45 5.17
N SER A 344 3.54 -37.94 4.28
CA SER A 344 3.57 -37.61 2.84
C SER A 344 3.40 -36.11 2.59
N LYS A 345 2.51 -35.46 3.35
CA LYS A 345 2.32 -34.00 3.28
C LYS A 345 3.55 -33.25 3.76
N LYS A 346 4.26 -33.76 4.78
CA LYS A 346 5.52 -33.15 5.26
C LYS A 346 6.60 -33.16 4.17
N VAL A 347 6.82 -34.29 3.50
CA VAL A 347 7.80 -34.40 2.40
C VAL A 347 7.48 -33.41 1.29
N VAL A 348 6.22 -33.37 0.84
CA VAL A 348 5.77 -32.42 -0.18
C VAL A 348 5.97 -30.97 0.29
N SER A 349 5.64 -30.65 1.54
CA SER A 349 5.89 -29.32 2.11
C SER A 349 7.37 -28.94 2.13
N TYR A 350 8.27 -29.89 2.43
CA TYR A 350 9.72 -29.65 2.37
C TYR A 350 10.21 -29.40 0.95
N LEU A 351 9.73 -30.18 -0.04
CA LEU A 351 10.09 -29.99 -1.44
C LEU A 351 9.60 -28.63 -1.96
N ILE A 352 8.34 -28.28 -1.67
CA ILE A 352 7.77 -26.97 -2.04
C ILE A 352 8.52 -25.83 -1.34
N GLY A 353 8.79 -25.95 -0.04
CA GLY A 353 9.55 -24.96 0.70
C GLY A 353 10.96 -24.78 0.16
N SER A 354 11.64 -25.88 -0.18
CA SER A 354 12.98 -25.85 -0.78
C SER A 354 12.97 -25.20 -2.17
N TYR A 355 11.98 -25.52 -3.00
CA TYR A 355 11.78 -24.88 -4.30
C TYR A 355 11.62 -23.36 -4.15
N PHE A 356 10.73 -22.91 -3.26
CA PHE A 356 10.54 -21.47 -3.03
C PHE A 356 11.78 -20.81 -2.47
N LEU A 357 12.53 -21.50 -1.60
CA LEU A 357 13.79 -20.99 -1.08
C LEU A 357 14.82 -20.76 -2.19
N VAL A 358 14.96 -21.71 -3.12
CA VAL A 358 15.86 -21.58 -4.28
C VAL A 358 15.40 -20.44 -5.19
N VAL A 359 14.12 -20.42 -5.58
CA VAL A 359 13.58 -19.40 -6.48
C VAL A 359 13.63 -18.00 -5.86
N GLY A 360 13.23 -17.87 -4.60
CA GLY A 360 13.25 -16.61 -3.86
C GLY A 360 14.67 -16.08 -3.64
N SER A 361 15.61 -16.95 -3.25
CA SER A 361 17.02 -16.55 -3.08
C SER A 361 17.65 -16.12 -4.41
N TYR A 362 17.38 -16.87 -5.49
CA TYR A 362 17.87 -16.50 -6.81
C TYR A 362 17.23 -15.21 -7.33
N SER A 363 15.94 -15.01 -7.10
CA SER A 363 15.24 -13.76 -7.41
C SER A 363 15.83 -12.57 -6.64
N LEU A 364 16.12 -12.73 -5.35
CA LEU A 364 16.73 -11.68 -4.54
C LEU A 364 18.17 -11.36 -4.98
N HIS A 365 18.94 -12.38 -5.36
CA HIS A 365 20.26 -12.19 -5.96
C HIS A 365 20.19 -11.40 -7.29
N LEU A 366 19.22 -11.72 -8.15
CA LEU A 366 19.00 -10.97 -9.40
C LEU A 366 18.52 -9.53 -9.13
N LEU A 367 17.66 -9.34 -8.12
CA LEU A 367 17.23 -8.02 -7.69
C LEU A 367 18.40 -7.14 -7.27
N THR A 368 19.25 -7.64 -6.38
CA THR A 368 20.41 -6.89 -5.88
C THR A 368 21.42 -6.63 -6.99
N SER A 369 21.81 -7.65 -7.77
CA SER A 369 22.79 -7.48 -8.85
C SER A 369 22.31 -6.56 -9.99
N THR A 370 21.01 -6.53 -10.28
CA THR A 370 20.46 -5.70 -11.37
C THR A 370 20.18 -4.27 -10.92
N TYR A 371 19.52 -4.07 -9.79
CA TYR A 371 19.06 -2.73 -9.37
C TYR A 371 20.08 -1.95 -8.53
N ASN A 372 20.93 -2.62 -7.75
CA ASN A 372 21.86 -1.95 -6.86
C ASN A 372 22.83 -0.99 -7.59
N PRO A 373 23.40 -1.34 -8.77
CA PRO A 373 24.26 -0.42 -9.51
C PRO A 373 23.56 0.88 -9.91
N HIS A 374 22.27 0.82 -10.31
CA HIS A 374 21.52 2.02 -10.66
C HIS A 374 21.26 2.91 -9.44
N PHE A 375 20.92 2.31 -8.29
CA PHE A 375 20.72 3.07 -7.06
C PHE A 375 22.03 3.69 -6.56
N LEU A 376 23.15 2.95 -6.60
CA LEU A 376 24.48 3.47 -6.27
C LEU A 376 24.94 4.54 -7.27
N GLY A 377 24.58 4.40 -8.54
CA GLY A 377 24.78 5.39 -9.60
C GLY A 377 23.88 6.63 -9.47
N GLY A 378 23.05 6.69 -8.43
CA GLY A 378 22.30 7.86 -8.03
C GLY A 378 20.82 7.82 -8.38
N TYR A 379 20.39 7.00 -9.35
CA TYR A 379 19.04 6.95 -9.92
C TYR A 379 18.19 8.21 -9.60
N PHE A 380 16.96 8.23 -9.08
CA PHE A 380 16.17 9.38 -8.55
C PHE A 380 14.79 9.38 -9.22
N GLY A 381 14.18 8.20 -9.32
CA GLY A 381 12.77 8.06 -9.68
C GLY A 381 11.84 8.67 -8.61
N PRO A 382 10.54 8.77 -8.92
CA PRO A 382 9.53 9.22 -7.97
C PRO A 382 9.60 8.36 -6.70
N GLY A 383 9.93 8.99 -5.59
CA GLY A 383 10.15 8.31 -4.31
C GLY A 383 11.51 7.62 -4.05
N ILE A 384 12.45 7.39 -5.01
CA ILE A 384 13.74 6.65 -4.76
C ILE A 384 14.90 7.01 -5.74
N PRO A 385 16.19 7.26 -5.35
CA PRO A 385 16.93 6.92 -4.11
C PRO A 385 17.65 8.10 -3.39
N LEU A 386 18.44 7.71 -2.38
CA LEU A 386 19.04 8.52 -1.30
C LEU A 386 20.56 8.43 -1.21
N ILE A 387 21.21 7.62 -2.05
CA ILE A 387 22.63 7.29 -1.82
C ILE A 387 23.50 8.54 -1.93
N HIS A 388 23.07 9.54 -2.70
CA HIS A 388 23.70 10.87 -2.79
C HIS A 388 22.85 12.00 -2.17
N TYR A 389 21.77 11.69 -1.45
CA TYR A 389 20.95 12.72 -0.82
C TYR A 389 21.61 13.18 0.50
N ASN A 390 22.38 14.26 0.42
CA ASN A 390 22.96 14.88 1.60
C ASN A 390 21.88 15.62 2.38
N TYR A 391 21.21 14.92 3.30
CA TYR A 391 20.11 15.45 4.10
C TYR A 391 20.43 16.76 4.80
N ALA A 392 21.59 16.85 5.45
CA ALA A 392 21.99 18.03 6.19
C ALA A 392 22.29 19.23 5.28
N LYS A 393 22.82 18.98 4.07
CA LYS A 393 22.97 20.03 3.07
C LYS A 393 21.61 20.47 2.54
N ASN A 394 20.77 19.51 2.12
CA ASN A 394 19.47 19.80 1.52
C ASN A 394 18.53 20.49 2.50
N GLU A 395 18.56 20.13 3.78
CA GLU A 395 17.79 20.82 4.82
C GLU A 395 18.25 22.28 4.98
N ARG A 396 19.57 22.55 4.96
CA ARG A 396 20.10 23.93 4.97
C ARG A 396 19.70 24.70 3.71
N ASP A 397 19.77 24.06 2.55
CA ASP A 397 19.37 24.68 1.28
C ASP A 397 17.86 25.00 1.27
N LEU A 398 17.02 24.09 1.76
CA LEU A 398 15.57 24.30 1.87
C LEU A 398 15.21 25.37 2.90
N GLU A 399 15.89 25.41 4.04
CA GLU A 399 15.73 26.48 5.04
C GLU A 399 16.19 27.84 4.50
N THR A 400 17.24 27.86 3.67
CA THR A 400 17.69 29.07 2.95
C THR A 400 16.61 29.54 1.97
N LEU A 401 16.07 28.64 1.14
CA LEU A 401 14.99 28.98 0.22
C LEU A 401 13.73 29.43 0.93
N LYS A 402 13.38 28.81 2.06
CA LYS A 402 12.25 29.19 2.91
C LYS A 402 12.33 30.67 3.29
N ARG A 403 13.52 31.11 3.73
CA ARG A 403 13.78 32.51 4.12
C ARG A 403 13.76 33.45 2.91
N LEU A 404 14.44 33.08 1.82
CA LEU A 404 14.51 33.90 0.60
C LEU A 404 13.14 34.11 -0.05
N CYS A 405 12.29 33.09 -0.04
CA CYS A 405 10.93 33.17 -0.58
C CYS A 405 9.87 33.66 0.41
N HIS A 406 10.24 33.94 1.66
CA HIS A 406 9.30 34.33 2.71
C HIS A 406 8.14 33.33 2.91
N ILE A 407 8.45 32.03 2.83
CA ILE A 407 7.46 30.96 2.99
C ILE A 407 7.45 30.50 4.45
N ASP A 408 6.35 30.70 5.16
CA ASP A 408 6.15 30.11 6.48
C ASP A 408 5.58 28.69 6.32
N THR A 409 6.37 27.67 6.65
CA THR A 409 5.96 26.26 6.53
C THR A 409 4.66 25.91 7.24
N ASN A 410 4.27 26.62 8.30
CA ASN A 410 3.04 26.30 9.07
C ASN A 410 1.81 27.06 8.56
N HIS A 411 2.02 28.16 7.84
CA HIS A 411 0.95 29.07 7.42
C HIS A 411 0.78 29.18 5.91
N ALA A 412 1.81 28.80 5.14
CA ALA A 412 1.80 28.78 3.69
C ALA A 412 0.65 27.92 3.18
N ARG A 413 -0.04 28.40 2.14
CA ARG A 413 -1.19 27.77 1.52
C ARG A 413 -0.87 27.41 0.08
N GLY A 414 -1.34 26.23 -0.35
CA GLY A 414 -1.26 25.82 -1.75
C GLY A 414 0.17 25.72 -2.28
N LEU A 415 1.15 25.49 -1.41
CA LEU A 415 2.56 25.44 -1.79
C LEU A 415 2.81 24.24 -2.71
N ILE A 416 3.42 24.48 -3.87
CA ILE A 416 3.78 23.42 -4.80
C ILE A 416 5.14 22.86 -4.45
N ILE A 417 5.20 21.54 -4.22
CA ILE A 417 6.38 20.84 -3.71
C ILE A 417 6.61 19.53 -4.44
N ASP A 418 7.86 19.11 -4.60
CA ASP A 418 8.19 17.80 -5.18
C ASP A 418 8.47 16.76 -4.08
N ASP A 419 8.76 15.52 -4.47
CA ASP A 419 9.04 14.44 -3.52
C ASP A 419 10.24 14.72 -2.59
N ALA A 420 11.17 15.58 -3.00
CA ALA A 420 12.37 15.92 -2.22
C ALA A 420 12.10 17.07 -1.24
N THR A 421 11.24 18.01 -1.61
CA THR A 421 10.86 19.16 -0.76
C THR A 421 9.66 18.85 0.13
N TYR A 422 8.88 17.82 -0.19
CA TYR A 422 7.65 17.44 0.51
C TYR A 422 7.81 17.38 2.03
N PHE A 423 8.73 16.57 2.55
CA PHE A 423 8.86 16.37 4.01
C PHE A 423 9.22 17.63 4.79
N HIS A 424 9.92 18.58 4.15
CA HIS A 424 10.26 19.86 4.77
C HIS A 424 9.05 20.80 4.83
N PHE A 425 8.15 20.72 3.85
CA PHE A 425 7.01 21.62 3.68
C PHE A 425 5.64 20.96 3.88
N GLN A 426 5.57 19.71 4.32
CA GLN A 426 4.33 18.92 4.48
C GLN A 426 3.33 19.54 5.47
N LYS A 427 3.81 20.40 6.39
CA LYS A 427 2.99 21.11 7.37
C LYS A 427 2.30 22.35 6.80
N SER A 428 2.58 22.71 5.54
CA SER A 428 1.87 23.78 4.86
C SER A 428 0.39 23.40 4.72
N LYS A 429 -0.47 24.41 4.61
CA LYS A 429 -1.90 24.20 4.41
C LYS A 429 -2.14 23.84 2.95
N TYR A 430 -2.51 22.59 2.71
CA TYR A 430 -2.84 22.07 1.38
C TYR A 430 -1.63 22.05 0.42
N PRO A 431 -0.55 21.32 0.74
CA PRO A 431 0.56 21.15 -0.18
C PRO A 431 0.08 20.52 -1.48
N ILE A 432 0.61 20.98 -2.61
CA ILE A 432 0.30 20.46 -3.94
C ILE A 432 1.53 19.74 -4.46
N ALA A 433 1.44 18.43 -4.69
CA ALA A 433 2.55 17.68 -5.26
C ALA A 433 2.80 18.13 -6.72
N TYR A 434 4.05 18.47 -7.04
CA TYR A 434 4.46 18.88 -8.38
C TYR A 434 4.12 17.81 -9.43
N THR A 435 4.22 16.54 -9.05
CA THR A 435 3.85 15.40 -9.90
C THR A 435 2.39 15.49 -10.36
N TYR A 436 1.47 15.98 -9.52
CA TYR A 436 0.09 16.20 -9.95
C TYR A 436 -0.04 17.29 -11.02
N LEU A 437 0.88 18.25 -11.10
CA LEU A 437 0.88 19.24 -12.19
C LEU A 437 1.29 18.60 -13.52
N TYR A 438 2.22 17.64 -13.48
CA TYR A 438 2.72 16.95 -14.67
C TYR A 438 1.71 15.94 -15.23
N TYR A 439 0.99 15.25 -14.33
CA TYR A 439 0.01 14.22 -14.70
C TYR A 439 -1.44 14.76 -14.77
N ALA A 440 -1.69 16.03 -14.50
CA ALA A 440 -3.01 16.63 -14.70
C ALA A 440 -3.32 16.75 -16.20
N PHE A 441 -4.34 16.00 -16.62
CA PHE A 441 -4.86 16.02 -17.97
C PHE A 441 -5.60 17.34 -18.22
N ASP A 442 -5.21 18.04 -19.29
CA ASP A 442 -5.61 19.39 -19.70
C ASP A 442 -4.87 20.54 -18.96
N GLN A 443 -3.74 20.95 -19.56
CA GLN A 443 -2.90 22.07 -19.13
C GLN A 443 -3.70 23.37 -18.97
N GLN A 444 -4.74 23.60 -19.77
CA GLN A 444 -5.54 24.83 -19.77
C GLN A 444 -6.51 24.86 -18.58
N GLN A 445 -7.19 23.75 -18.28
CA GLN A 445 -8.03 23.64 -17.09
C GLN A 445 -7.21 23.69 -15.80
N PHE A 446 -6.02 23.09 -15.81
CA PHE A 446 -5.14 23.11 -14.66
C PHE A 446 -4.54 24.49 -14.41
N ARG A 447 -4.16 25.22 -15.47
CA ARG A 447 -3.82 26.64 -15.41
C ARG A 447 -4.99 27.46 -14.86
N ASN A 448 -6.21 27.25 -15.36
CA ASN A 448 -7.40 27.90 -14.83
C ASN A 448 -7.65 27.53 -13.35
N PHE A 449 -7.31 26.32 -12.92
CA PHE A 449 -7.41 25.93 -11.52
C PHE A 449 -6.41 26.68 -10.62
N LEU A 450 -5.14 26.74 -11.04
CA LEU A 450 -4.09 27.44 -10.30
C LEU A 450 -4.36 28.96 -10.22
N LEU A 451 -4.85 29.55 -11.32
CA LEU A 451 -5.13 30.98 -11.41
C LEU A 451 -6.41 31.40 -10.65
N ASN A 452 -7.42 30.53 -10.54
CA ASN A 452 -8.77 30.98 -10.10
C ASN A 452 -9.16 30.61 -8.66
N LYS A 453 -8.42 29.79 -7.89
CA LYS A 453 -9.02 29.16 -6.69
C LYS A 453 -8.17 29.13 -5.40
N PRO A 454 -6.91 28.67 -5.34
CA PRO A 454 -6.12 28.78 -4.12
C PRO A 454 -5.11 29.93 -4.19
N LYS A 455 -4.96 30.68 -3.09
CA LYS A 455 -3.75 31.48 -2.88
C LYS A 455 -2.57 30.50 -2.85
N ILE A 456 -1.76 30.49 -3.92
CA ILE A 456 -0.53 29.71 -4.00
C ILE A 456 0.58 30.61 -3.46
N ASP A 457 1.13 30.25 -2.30
CA ASP A 457 2.19 31.06 -1.69
C ASP A 457 3.56 30.84 -2.36
N GLY A 458 3.71 29.78 -3.17
CA GLY A 458 4.87 29.59 -4.03
C GLY A 458 5.05 28.18 -4.56
N LEU A 459 6.22 27.95 -5.16
CA LEU A 459 6.69 26.67 -5.66
C LEU A 459 8.11 26.44 -5.16
N ILE A 460 8.39 25.28 -4.56
CA ILE A 460 9.73 24.88 -4.12
C ILE A 460 10.01 23.45 -4.59
N VAL A 461 10.91 23.31 -5.56
CA VAL A 461 11.21 22.02 -6.22
C VAL A 461 12.69 21.92 -6.54
N ARG A 462 13.15 20.73 -6.93
CA ARG A 462 14.50 20.55 -7.48
C ARG A 462 14.65 21.23 -8.84
N LYS A 463 15.81 21.83 -9.08
CA LYS A 463 16.20 22.41 -10.38
C LYS A 463 16.09 21.41 -11.52
N ALA A 464 16.49 20.16 -11.27
CA ALA A 464 16.47 19.08 -12.25
C ALA A 464 15.09 18.84 -12.86
N ILE A 465 14.02 19.05 -12.08
CA ILE A 465 12.64 18.90 -12.54
C ILE A 465 12.31 19.99 -13.57
N VAL A 466 12.65 21.25 -13.27
CA VAL A 466 12.37 22.37 -14.18
C VAL A 466 13.24 22.30 -15.44
N SER A 467 14.52 21.95 -15.30
CA SER A 467 15.42 21.77 -16.46
C SER A 467 15.04 20.57 -17.33
N GLY A 468 14.40 19.54 -16.75
CA GLY A 468 13.89 18.39 -17.50
C GLY A 468 12.69 18.74 -18.40
N VAL A 469 11.95 19.81 -18.07
CA VAL A 469 10.89 20.35 -18.93
C VAL A 469 11.48 21.19 -20.05
N SER A 470 12.37 22.12 -19.71
CA SER A 470 13.20 22.82 -20.69
C SER A 470 14.43 23.41 -19.97
N PRO A 471 15.66 23.10 -20.46
CA PRO A 471 16.89 23.63 -19.87
C PRO A 471 16.91 25.16 -19.79
N ASP A 472 16.29 25.84 -20.76
CA ASP A 472 16.26 27.29 -20.86
C ASP A 472 15.34 27.95 -19.82
N LEU A 473 14.38 27.20 -19.27
CA LEU A 473 13.49 27.73 -18.23
C LEU A 473 14.27 28.11 -16.98
N VAL A 474 15.23 27.28 -16.55
CA VAL A 474 16.02 27.61 -15.35
C VAL A 474 16.76 28.93 -15.54
N GLU A 475 17.28 29.20 -16.73
CA GLU A 475 17.96 30.46 -17.07
C GLU A 475 16.99 31.63 -17.15
N LYS A 476 15.86 31.44 -17.86
CA LYS A 476 14.80 32.44 -18.03
C LYS A 476 14.22 32.91 -16.70
N TYR A 477 14.10 32.00 -15.73
CA TYR A 477 13.54 32.26 -14.40
C TYR A 477 14.56 32.72 -13.37
N LYS A 478 15.85 32.85 -13.70
CA LYS A 478 16.87 33.33 -12.76
C LYS A 478 16.52 34.65 -12.07
N LYS A 479 15.76 35.52 -12.74
CA LYS A 479 15.33 36.84 -12.21
C LYS A 479 14.10 36.77 -11.31
N HIS A 480 13.41 35.64 -11.28
CA HIS A 480 12.12 35.47 -10.59
C HIS A 480 12.10 34.29 -9.62
N ALA A 481 13.19 33.52 -9.57
CA ALA A 481 13.38 32.40 -8.68
C ALA A 481 14.59 32.63 -7.77
N PHE A 482 14.50 32.10 -6.56
CA PHE A 482 15.62 31.99 -5.63
C PHE A 482 16.21 30.58 -5.72
N TYR A 483 17.50 30.45 -5.46
CA TYR A 483 18.22 29.19 -5.60
C TYR A 483 19.05 28.91 -4.35
N ALA A 484 19.06 27.65 -3.91
CA ALA A 484 20.01 27.15 -2.92
C ALA A 484 20.29 25.67 -3.22
N GLY A 485 21.57 25.32 -3.36
CA GLY A 485 21.98 23.95 -3.70
C GLY A 485 21.31 23.45 -4.98
N ASP A 486 20.59 22.34 -4.90
CA ASP A 486 19.88 21.69 -6.02
C ASP A 486 18.41 22.11 -6.16
N PHE A 487 17.97 23.07 -5.35
CA PHE A 487 16.59 23.49 -5.27
C PHE A 487 16.40 24.91 -5.82
N LEU A 488 15.18 25.19 -6.25
CA LEU A 488 14.73 26.53 -6.58
C LEU A 488 13.40 26.81 -5.88
N CYS A 489 13.13 28.09 -5.67
CA CYS A 489 11.86 28.56 -5.19
C CYS A 489 11.34 29.74 -6.03
N VAL A 490 10.06 29.68 -6.41
CA VAL A 490 9.35 30.77 -7.08
C VAL A 490 8.24 31.27 -6.13
N PRO A 491 8.31 32.53 -5.66
CA PRO A 491 7.24 33.09 -4.83
C PRO A 491 5.90 33.10 -5.55
N GLY A 492 4.80 33.00 -4.80
CA GLY A 492 3.44 33.04 -5.35
C GLY A 492 3.18 34.23 -6.28
N SER A 493 3.73 35.41 -5.96
CA SER A 493 3.60 36.64 -6.76
C SER A 493 4.25 36.56 -8.15
N LYS A 494 5.07 35.54 -8.42
CA LYS A 494 5.78 35.32 -9.69
C LYS A 494 5.43 33.99 -10.36
N ILE A 495 4.57 33.18 -9.74
CA ILE A 495 4.31 31.81 -10.20
C ILE A 495 3.58 31.77 -11.55
N ASP A 496 2.75 32.77 -11.84
CA ASP A 496 2.03 32.88 -13.11
C ASP A 496 2.96 33.02 -14.31
N LEU A 497 4.16 33.60 -14.10
CA LEU A 497 5.17 33.67 -15.15
C LEU A 497 5.60 32.25 -15.49
N LEU A 498 6.01 31.47 -14.49
CA LEU A 498 6.47 30.09 -14.65
C LEU A 498 5.43 29.23 -15.36
N PHE A 499 4.16 29.36 -14.99
CA PHE A 499 3.10 28.57 -15.60
C PHE A 499 2.83 28.92 -17.07
N LYS A 500 3.06 30.16 -17.52
CA LYS A 500 2.90 30.53 -18.93
C LYS A 500 3.92 29.87 -19.85
N ASP A 501 5.07 29.48 -19.32
CA ASP A 501 6.15 28.90 -20.11
C ASP A 501 6.25 27.37 -19.98
N ILE A 502 5.70 26.80 -18.89
CA ILE A 502 5.59 25.34 -18.71
C ILE A 502 4.35 24.78 -19.42
N PHE A 503 3.26 25.55 -19.47
CA PHE A 503 1.94 25.17 -19.96
C PHE A 503 1.40 26.22 -20.95
#